data_AF-A0A925PX60-F1
#
_entry.id   AF-A0A925PX60-F1
#
_cell.length_a   1.000
_cell.length_b   1.000
_cell.length_c   1.000
_cell.angle_alpha   90.00
_cell.angle_beta   90.00
_cell.angle_gamma   90.00
#
_symmetry.space_group_name_H-M   'P 1'
#
loop_
_entity.id
_entity.type
_entity.pdbx_description
1 polymer ?
#
loop_
_entity_poly.entity_id
_entity_poly.type
_entity_poly.pdbx_seq_one_letter_code
_entity_poly.pdbx_strand_id
1 'polypeptide(L)'
;MLEKNYLWRIYWRLAGVIMVCVVIALAAVSFFSHRVFDRELVPETEQKAATVGASVRALVLKATSYGIDFSQLYGVEQTFAEVFEENPEFAYMAITNTDGNVLFARGTEPIGARTHFRNPVVLQIAHETGEMSKAARVGQQYIVSMPINDAGRPLGVLHVGIDAAFVDHVLLEVLLDVVVVLVVSLFFTLELLNFMAGARLASGLGEFARQVDRMRSGDFTATARMRANDEIGRLLRRIDSAIDHLNVRYEFLAGELQDKLRTATGERREALKPAVQALEQIGKRFRFGSASQQQDGDEMNLNRIRAPLFAFILAEELTRSYLPTYVNQLLVAIPGISPQVVIGLPIMLFMLIVAIGQPYLGSWSERVGRRTAFAFNLYDLLLWRALCALGYAMVFVAAQGYVLDRTGQQNRAQGFALFIG
;
A
#
# COMPACT_ATOMS: atom_id res chain seq x y z
N MET A 1 -29.13 -13.29 16.51
CA MET A 1 -28.58 -11.90 16.63
C MET A 1 -27.26 -11.82 17.42
N LEU A 2 -26.98 -12.72 18.38
CA LEU A 2 -25.74 -12.67 19.19
C LEU A 2 -24.45 -13.05 18.43
N GLU A 3 -24.52 -13.92 17.42
CA GLU A 3 -23.33 -14.39 16.68
C GLU A 3 -22.71 -13.36 15.72
N LYS A 4 -23.54 -12.49 15.13
CA LYS A 4 -23.07 -11.42 14.22
C LYS A 4 -22.15 -10.43 14.95
N ASN A 5 -22.42 -10.19 16.24
CA ASN A 5 -21.63 -9.27 17.07
C ASN A 5 -20.27 -9.86 17.49
N TYR A 6 -20.13 -11.18 17.60
CA TYR A 6 -18.89 -11.82 18.07
C TYR A 6 -17.82 -11.84 16.98
N LEU A 7 -18.20 -12.24 15.76
CA LEU A 7 -17.30 -12.19 14.59
C LEU A 7 -16.90 -10.76 14.24
N TRP A 8 -17.84 -9.82 14.32
CA TRP A 8 -17.58 -8.39 14.14
C TRP A 8 -16.57 -7.86 15.18
N ARG A 9 -16.68 -8.28 16.44
CA ARG A 9 -15.72 -7.93 17.50
C ARG A 9 -14.33 -8.49 17.23
N ILE A 10 -14.21 -9.73 16.79
CA ILE A 10 -12.91 -10.34 16.47
C ILE A 10 -12.26 -9.62 15.28
N TYR A 11 -13.04 -9.32 14.24
CA TYR A 11 -12.57 -8.56 13.09
C TYR A 11 -12.02 -7.19 13.50
N TRP A 12 -12.77 -6.41 14.28
CA TRP A 12 -12.33 -5.10 14.77
C TRP A 12 -11.11 -5.18 15.70
N ARG A 13 -10.97 -6.25 16.48
CA ARG A 13 -9.76 -6.48 17.28
C ARG A 13 -8.55 -6.77 16.40
N LEU A 14 -8.70 -7.60 15.38
CA LEU A 14 -7.62 -7.94 14.43
C LEU A 14 -7.21 -6.72 13.60
N ALA A 15 -8.18 -5.98 13.05
CA ALA A 15 -7.95 -4.74 12.33
C ALA A 15 -7.30 -3.68 13.24
N GLY A 16 -7.74 -3.59 14.51
CA GLY A 16 -7.14 -2.70 15.50
C GLY A 16 -5.69 -3.05 15.83
N VAL A 17 -5.35 -4.34 15.97
CA VAL A 17 -3.96 -4.79 16.18
C VAL A 17 -3.08 -4.42 14.99
N ILE A 18 -3.57 -4.62 13.76
CA ILE A 18 -2.82 -4.25 12.55
C ILE A 18 -2.61 -2.73 12.49
N MET A 19 -3.64 -1.95 12.77
CA MET A 19 -3.55 -0.49 12.84
C MET A 19 -2.49 -0.04 13.86
N VAL A 20 -2.47 -0.63 15.05
CA VAL A 20 -1.47 -0.33 16.08
C VAL A 20 -0.07 -0.72 15.63
N CYS A 21 0.10 -1.89 15.01
CA CYS A 21 1.39 -2.29 14.44
C CYS A 21 1.89 -1.31 13.38
N VAL A 22 1.00 -0.79 12.51
CA VAL A 22 1.35 0.20 11.49
C VAL A 22 1.69 1.55 12.09
N VAL A 23 0.94 2.01 13.11
CA VAL A 23 1.26 3.24 13.85
C VAL A 23 2.61 3.12 14.55
N ILE A 24 2.91 1.96 15.14
CA ILE A 24 4.22 1.70 15.75
C ILE A 24 5.32 1.67 14.69
N ALA A 25 5.07 1.09 13.52
CA ALA A 25 6.01 1.12 12.41
C ALA A 25 6.26 2.55 11.90
N LEU A 26 5.23 3.40 11.81
CA LEU A 26 5.37 4.83 11.49
C LEU A 26 6.21 5.56 12.52
N ALA A 27 5.89 5.36 13.79
CA ALA A 27 6.61 6.01 14.88
C ALA A 27 8.08 5.55 14.89
N ALA A 28 8.33 4.27 14.65
CA ALA A 28 9.68 3.71 14.56
C ALA A 28 10.44 4.28 13.36
N VAL A 29 9.84 4.31 12.17
CA VAL A 29 10.46 4.85 10.95
C VAL A 29 10.71 6.35 11.09
N SER A 30 9.75 7.12 11.59
CA SER A 30 9.92 8.56 11.87
C SER A 30 11.07 8.79 12.86
N PHE A 31 11.12 8.00 13.94
CA PHE A 31 12.19 8.08 14.94
C PHE A 31 13.56 7.67 14.39
N PHE A 32 13.63 6.58 13.63
CA PHE A 32 14.88 6.10 13.03
C PHE A 32 15.36 7.01 11.91
N SER A 33 14.45 7.51 11.07
CA SER A 33 14.76 8.50 10.03
C SER A 33 15.41 9.72 10.67
N HIS A 34 14.82 10.29 11.73
CA HIS A 34 15.42 11.43 12.43
C HIS A 34 16.81 11.13 13.03
N ARG A 35 17.07 9.88 13.46
CA ARG A 35 18.35 9.44 14.06
C ARG A 35 19.45 9.06 13.05
N VAL A 36 19.06 8.50 11.92
CA VAL A 36 19.97 8.05 10.85
C VAL A 36 20.37 9.24 9.97
N PHE A 37 19.48 10.21 9.81
CA PHE A 37 19.65 11.36 8.90
C PHE A 37 20.73 12.35 9.36
N ASP A 38 20.80 12.67 10.66
CA ASP A 38 21.91 13.45 11.25
C ASP A 38 23.28 12.79 11.01
N ARG A 39 23.28 11.48 10.74
CA ARG A 39 24.49 10.65 10.64
C ARG A 39 24.88 10.32 9.20
N GLU A 40 23.98 10.51 8.22
CA GLU A 40 24.20 10.09 6.82
C GLU A 40 24.11 11.25 5.81
N LEU A 41 23.14 12.18 5.91
CA LEU A 41 23.06 13.28 4.92
C LEU A 41 24.04 14.41 5.19
N VAL A 42 24.30 14.74 6.47
CA VAL A 42 25.31 15.73 6.83
C VAL A 42 26.68 15.34 6.25
N PRO A 43 27.20 14.10 6.44
CA PRO A 43 28.48 13.74 5.86
C PRO A 43 28.47 13.63 4.31
N GLU A 44 27.36 13.24 3.67
CA GLU A 44 27.28 13.30 2.19
C GLU A 44 27.35 14.72 1.66
N THR A 45 26.62 15.65 2.29
CA THR A 45 26.62 17.06 1.88
C THR A 45 27.96 17.72 2.21
N GLU A 46 28.60 17.33 3.32
CA GLU A 46 29.99 17.69 3.64
C GLU A 46 30.97 17.19 2.57
N GLN A 47 30.87 15.93 2.12
CA GLN A 47 31.74 15.40 1.06
C GLN A 47 31.56 16.13 -0.27
N LYS A 48 30.32 16.48 -0.61
CA LYS A 48 30.04 17.28 -1.81
C LYS A 48 30.60 18.69 -1.68
N ALA A 49 30.40 19.34 -0.53
CA ALA A 49 31.03 20.63 -0.21
C ALA A 49 32.56 20.56 -0.25
N ALA A 50 33.16 19.43 0.16
CA ALA A 50 34.60 19.16 0.05
C ALA A 50 35.07 19.19 -1.40
N THR A 51 34.36 18.48 -2.26
CA THR A 51 34.75 18.28 -3.66
C THR A 51 34.63 19.59 -4.44
N VAL A 52 33.51 20.29 -4.23
CA VAL A 52 33.24 21.59 -4.83
C VAL A 52 34.22 22.64 -4.29
N GLY A 53 34.38 22.70 -2.97
CA GLY A 53 35.29 23.65 -2.35
C GLY A 53 36.76 23.37 -2.65
N ALA A 54 37.17 22.11 -2.83
CA ALA A 54 38.52 21.76 -3.31
C ALA A 54 38.76 22.29 -4.73
N SER A 55 37.74 22.30 -5.58
CA SER A 55 37.82 22.84 -6.94
C SER A 55 37.98 24.36 -6.92
N VAL A 56 37.18 25.05 -6.09
CA VAL A 56 37.31 26.50 -5.85
C VAL A 56 38.68 26.84 -5.24
N ARG A 57 39.13 26.08 -4.23
CA ARG A 57 40.46 26.21 -3.61
C ARG A 57 41.57 26.05 -4.64
N ALA A 58 41.48 25.06 -5.53
CA ALA A 58 42.47 24.83 -6.57
C ALA A 58 42.56 26.02 -7.55
N LEU A 59 41.43 26.62 -7.92
CA LEU A 59 41.39 27.83 -8.76
C LEU A 59 42.05 29.02 -8.05
N VAL A 60 41.74 29.22 -6.77
CA VAL A 60 42.31 30.29 -5.94
C VAL A 60 43.82 30.11 -5.79
N LEU A 61 44.30 28.91 -5.45
CA LEU A 61 45.72 28.62 -5.32
C LEU A 61 46.47 28.76 -6.65
N LYS A 62 45.85 28.37 -7.76
CA LYS A 62 46.40 28.57 -9.09
C LYS A 62 46.54 30.06 -9.42
N ALA A 63 45.54 30.88 -9.09
CA ALA A 63 45.61 32.33 -9.29
C ALA A 63 46.72 32.99 -8.46
N THR A 64 46.87 32.60 -7.19
CA THR A 64 47.95 33.12 -6.33
C THR A 64 49.32 32.64 -6.78
N SER A 65 49.44 31.45 -7.40
CA SER A 65 50.71 30.96 -7.96
C SER A 65 51.24 31.82 -9.11
N TYR A 66 50.36 32.57 -9.80
CA TYR A 66 50.75 33.56 -10.81
C TYR A 66 51.17 34.92 -10.21
N GLY A 67 51.26 35.03 -8.89
CA GLY A 67 51.69 36.23 -8.18
C GLY A 67 50.58 37.27 -7.95
N ILE A 68 49.31 36.89 -8.16
CA ILE A 68 48.16 37.74 -7.81
C ILE A 68 48.01 37.74 -6.29
N ASP A 69 47.85 38.93 -5.69
CA ASP A 69 47.59 39.05 -4.25
C ASP A 69 46.28 38.35 -3.89
N PHE A 70 46.34 37.48 -2.88
CA PHE A 70 45.20 36.73 -2.35
C PHE A 70 44.03 37.64 -1.96
N SER A 71 44.31 38.85 -1.48
CA SER A 71 43.30 39.83 -1.09
C SER A 71 42.65 40.56 -2.27
N GLN A 72 43.20 40.45 -3.48
CA GLN A 72 42.78 41.20 -4.68
C GLN A 72 42.41 40.29 -5.86
N LEU A 73 42.06 39.03 -5.58
CA LEU A 73 41.61 38.09 -6.60
C LEU A 73 40.34 38.58 -7.29
N TYR A 74 40.36 38.63 -8.62
CA TYR A 74 39.22 39.03 -9.43
C TYR A 74 38.38 37.82 -9.84
N GLY A 75 37.06 37.97 -9.89
CA GLY A 75 36.14 36.93 -10.39
C GLY A 75 35.76 35.83 -9.39
N VAL A 76 36.30 35.84 -8.16
CA VAL A 76 36.00 34.83 -7.13
C VAL A 76 34.49 34.75 -6.82
N GLU A 77 33.84 35.90 -6.66
CA GLU A 77 32.38 35.94 -6.41
C GLU A 77 31.54 35.46 -7.61
N GLN A 78 32.07 35.58 -8.83
CA GLN A 78 31.43 35.05 -10.03
C GLN A 78 31.52 33.52 -10.06
N THR A 79 32.69 32.96 -9.72
CA THR A 79 32.83 31.51 -9.54
C THR A 79 31.89 30.98 -8.45
N PHE A 80 31.68 31.71 -7.35
CA PHE A 80 30.68 31.31 -6.35
C PHE A 80 29.27 31.29 -6.91
N ALA A 81 28.91 32.25 -7.77
CA ALA A 81 27.60 32.29 -8.41
C ALA A 81 27.38 31.08 -9.35
N GLU A 82 28.36 30.74 -10.17
CA GLU A 82 28.31 29.55 -11.05
C GLU A 82 28.12 28.27 -10.22
N VAL A 83 28.84 28.14 -9.11
CA VAL A 83 28.70 26.98 -8.22
C VAL A 83 27.31 26.92 -7.58
N PHE A 84 26.69 28.05 -7.22
CA PHE A 84 25.31 28.08 -6.69
C PHE A 84 24.27 27.70 -7.74
N GLU A 85 24.49 28.02 -9.02
CA GLU A 85 23.59 27.59 -10.10
C GLU A 85 23.61 26.07 -10.30
N GLU A 86 24.78 25.44 -10.15
CA GLU A 86 24.94 23.99 -10.28
C GLU A 86 24.57 23.20 -9.01
N ASN A 87 24.56 23.86 -7.84
CA ASN A 87 24.38 23.22 -6.53
C ASN A 87 23.42 24.03 -5.65
N PRO A 88 22.10 23.80 -5.78
CA PRO A 88 21.06 24.57 -5.07
C PRO A 88 21.07 24.41 -3.54
N GLU A 89 21.77 23.40 -3.01
CA GLU A 89 21.93 23.19 -1.57
C GLU A 89 22.87 24.21 -0.88
N PHE A 90 23.73 24.88 -1.66
CA PHE A 90 24.66 25.87 -1.13
C PHE A 90 24.00 27.25 -1.11
N ALA A 91 23.87 27.83 0.07
CA ALA A 91 23.26 29.13 0.26
C ALA A 91 24.27 30.25 0.48
N TYR A 92 25.51 29.92 0.85
CA TYR A 92 26.54 30.89 1.16
C TYR A 92 27.94 30.37 0.87
N MET A 93 28.84 31.24 0.43
CA MET A 93 30.27 30.96 0.32
C MET A 93 31.06 32.19 0.67
N ALA A 94 32.15 32.02 1.41
CA ALA A 94 33.04 33.10 1.78
C ALA A 94 34.49 32.65 1.88
N ILE A 95 35.42 33.53 1.50
CA ILE A 95 36.84 33.37 1.78
C ILE A 95 37.22 34.39 2.84
N THR A 96 37.88 33.94 3.90
CA THR A 96 38.42 34.78 4.96
C THR A 96 39.94 34.77 4.95
N ASN A 97 40.56 35.83 5.47
CA ASN A 97 41.99 35.86 5.76
C ASN A 97 42.31 35.04 7.03
N THR A 98 43.58 34.95 7.41
CA THR A 98 44.04 34.26 8.63
C THR A 98 43.52 34.86 9.94
N ASP A 99 42.93 36.06 9.92
CA ASP A 99 42.33 36.73 11.07
C ASP A 99 40.79 36.55 11.12
N GLY A 100 40.22 35.80 10.18
CA GLY A 100 38.77 35.59 10.06
C GLY A 100 38.01 36.77 9.48
N ASN A 101 38.70 37.73 8.84
CA ASN A 101 38.06 38.81 8.10
C ASN A 101 37.68 38.31 6.70
N VAL A 102 36.41 38.52 6.33
CA VAL A 102 35.88 38.13 5.02
C VAL A 102 36.50 39.00 3.92
N LEU A 103 37.12 38.35 2.93
CA LEU A 103 37.71 38.98 1.74
C LEU A 103 36.73 38.93 0.57
N PHE A 104 36.08 37.77 0.37
CA PHE A 104 35.09 37.55 -0.68
C PHE A 104 33.91 36.82 -0.08
N ALA A 105 32.69 37.18 -0.47
CA ALA A 105 31.50 36.46 -0.04
C ALA A 105 30.36 36.56 -1.06
N ARG A 106 29.55 35.51 -1.15
CA ARG A 106 28.36 35.47 -1.99
C ARG A 106 27.28 34.62 -1.32
N GLY A 107 26.03 34.97 -1.59
CA GLY A 107 24.85 34.26 -1.06
C GLY A 107 24.31 34.88 0.23
N THR A 108 23.51 34.10 0.95
CA THR A 108 22.80 34.53 2.16
C THR A 108 23.65 34.30 3.40
N GLU A 109 24.31 35.34 3.90
CA GLU A 109 25.17 35.24 5.10
C GLU A 109 24.35 34.83 6.34
N PRO A 110 24.68 33.73 7.04
CA PRO A 110 23.93 33.29 8.21
C PRO A 110 24.25 34.16 9.43
N ILE A 111 23.25 34.33 10.31
CA ILE A 111 23.41 35.09 11.56
C ILE A 111 24.50 34.43 12.41
N GLY A 112 25.55 35.18 12.72
CA GLY A 112 26.70 34.70 13.51
C GLY A 112 27.88 34.19 12.67
N ALA A 113 27.82 34.22 11.35
CA ALA A 113 28.90 33.81 10.44
C ALA A 113 30.24 34.48 10.80
N ARG A 114 30.27 35.81 10.89
CA ARG A 114 31.51 36.55 11.20
C ARG A 114 32.08 36.24 12.58
N THR A 115 31.22 35.96 13.55
CA THR A 115 31.65 35.53 14.90
C THR A 115 32.24 34.13 14.85
N HIS A 116 31.65 33.24 14.05
CA HIS A 116 32.15 31.90 13.82
C HIS A 116 33.53 31.91 13.11
N PHE A 117 33.70 32.73 12.08
CA PHE A 117 34.97 32.83 11.34
C PHE A 117 36.14 33.33 12.19
N ARG A 118 35.85 34.15 13.21
CA ARG A 118 36.84 34.67 14.17
C ARG A 118 37.03 33.75 15.39
N ASN A 119 36.35 32.61 15.44
CA ASN A 119 36.52 31.66 16.53
C ASN A 119 37.93 31.04 16.44
N PRO A 120 38.70 30.97 17.54
CA PRO A 120 40.04 30.38 17.56
C PRO A 120 40.12 28.99 16.92
N VAL A 121 39.08 28.17 17.09
CA VAL A 121 39.01 26.82 16.50
C VAL A 121 38.96 26.88 14.97
N VAL A 122 38.22 27.82 14.40
CA VAL A 122 38.06 27.98 12.96
C VAL A 122 39.31 28.62 12.34
N LEU A 123 39.94 29.55 13.04
CA LEU A 123 41.21 30.16 12.61
C LEU A 123 42.36 29.15 12.59
N GLN A 124 42.29 28.13 13.44
CA GLN A 124 43.30 27.06 13.47
C GLN A 124 43.29 26.23 12.18
N ILE A 125 42.11 26.06 11.56
CA ILE A 125 41.95 25.35 10.28
C ILE A 125 42.87 25.93 9.21
N ALA A 126 43.05 27.26 9.14
CA ALA A 126 43.93 27.91 8.17
C ALA A 126 45.37 27.35 8.18
N HIS A 127 45.80 26.83 9.33
CA HIS A 127 47.14 26.30 9.58
C HIS A 127 47.20 24.76 9.42
N GLU A 128 46.07 24.10 9.22
CA GLU A 128 45.99 22.65 9.02
C GLU A 128 46.26 22.26 7.56
N THR A 129 46.92 21.13 7.36
CA THR A 129 47.22 20.59 6.02
C THR A 129 46.10 19.70 5.51
N GLY A 130 45.17 20.31 4.76
CA GLY A 130 44.31 19.59 3.81
C GLY A 130 43.09 18.87 4.41
N GLU A 131 42.88 18.91 5.72
CA GLU A 131 41.67 18.38 6.34
C GLU A 131 40.57 19.45 6.36
N MET A 132 39.34 19.03 6.05
CA MET A 132 38.15 19.85 6.27
C MET A 132 37.73 19.79 7.73
N SER A 133 37.19 20.89 8.24
CA SER A 133 36.44 20.85 9.48
C SER A 133 35.11 20.14 9.28
N LYS A 134 34.66 19.44 10.33
CA LYS A 134 33.25 19.01 10.45
C LYS A 134 32.33 20.22 10.31
N ALA A 135 31.14 20.00 9.74
CA ALA A 135 30.13 21.04 9.62
C ALA A 135 29.76 21.58 11.00
N ALA A 136 29.84 22.90 11.15
CA ALA A 136 29.37 23.59 12.33
C ALA A 136 28.04 24.26 12.01
N ARG A 137 27.03 24.06 12.88
CA ARG A 137 25.76 24.76 12.74
C ARG A 137 25.93 26.22 13.15
N VAL A 138 25.72 27.14 12.22
CA VAL A 138 25.82 28.59 12.42
C VAL A 138 24.52 29.23 11.97
N GLY A 139 23.70 29.63 12.94
CA GLY A 139 22.35 30.12 12.66
C GLY A 139 21.49 29.03 11.99
N GLN A 140 21.01 29.33 10.78
CA GLN A 140 20.17 28.44 9.98
C GLN A 140 20.96 27.66 8.91
N GLN A 141 22.29 27.72 8.93
CA GLN A 141 23.13 27.03 7.94
C GLN A 141 24.15 26.12 8.62
N TYR A 142 24.57 25.09 7.91
CA TYR A 142 25.73 24.28 8.25
C TYR A 142 26.93 24.81 7.49
N ILE A 143 27.97 25.26 8.21
CA ILE A 143 29.19 25.81 7.61
C ILE A 143 30.30 24.76 7.66
N VAL A 144 30.81 24.43 6.48
CA VAL A 144 32.01 23.61 6.29
C VAL A 144 33.16 24.55 5.94
N SER A 145 34.30 24.36 6.60
CA SER A 145 35.47 25.24 6.45
C SER A 145 36.68 24.45 5.98
N MET A 146 37.41 24.99 5.02
CA MET A 146 38.60 24.37 4.44
C MET A 146 39.77 25.34 4.30
N PRO A 147 41.01 24.90 4.58
CA PRO A 147 42.18 25.77 4.50
C PRO A 147 42.54 26.10 3.07
N ILE A 148 42.85 27.37 2.82
CA ILE A 148 43.58 27.80 1.64
C ILE A 148 45.03 28.04 2.08
N ASN A 149 45.88 27.04 1.85
CA ASN A 149 47.29 27.07 2.17
C ASN A 149 48.13 26.71 0.93
N ASP A 150 49.23 27.44 0.75
CA ASP A 150 50.18 27.21 -0.34
C ASP A 150 51.52 26.77 0.26
N ALA A 151 51.90 25.51 0.07
CA ALA A 151 53.16 24.93 0.56
C ALA A 151 53.49 25.22 2.05
N GLY A 152 52.47 25.21 2.92
CA GLY A 152 52.62 25.50 4.35
C GLY A 152 52.49 26.98 4.74
N ARG A 153 52.25 27.88 3.78
CA ARG A 153 51.87 29.28 4.04
C ARG A 153 50.34 29.37 4.15
N PRO A 154 49.77 29.70 5.32
CA PRO A 154 48.33 29.91 5.47
C PRO A 154 47.95 31.22 4.77
N LEU A 155 47.06 31.15 3.78
CA LEU A 155 46.55 32.33 3.08
C LEU A 155 45.19 32.75 3.64
N GLY A 156 44.33 31.76 3.94
CA GLY A 156 42.99 32.01 4.43
C GLY A 156 42.15 30.73 4.58
N VAL A 157 40.84 30.90 4.76
CA VAL A 157 39.88 29.79 4.89
C VAL A 157 38.71 30.01 3.94
N LEU A 158 38.32 28.96 3.21
CA LEU A 158 37.09 28.93 2.43
C LEU A 158 35.99 28.32 3.29
N HIS A 159 34.87 29.02 3.40
CA HIS A 159 33.67 28.62 4.11
C HIS A 159 32.56 28.37 3.10
N VAL A 160 31.91 27.22 3.20
CA VAL A 160 30.75 26.84 2.39
C VAL A 160 29.57 26.63 3.34
N GLY A 161 28.51 27.41 3.15
CA GLY A 161 27.27 27.37 3.91
C GLY A 161 26.20 26.59 3.15
N ILE A 162 25.73 25.52 3.79
CA ILE A 162 24.64 24.66 3.32
C ILE A 162 23.37 25.09 4.04
N ASP A 163 22.28 25.27 3.31
CA ASP A 163 20.99 25.66 3.90
C ASP A 163 20.39 24.51 4.72
N ALA A 164 20.06 24.74 5.99
CA ALA A 164 19.35 23.74 6.79
C ALA A 164 17.91 23.52 6.28
N ALA A 165 17.29 24.55 5.69
CA ALA A 165 15.94 24.42 5.13
C ALA A 165 15.90 23.49 3.91
N PHE A 166 16.96 23.48 3.09
CA PHE A 166 17.09 22.53 1.98
C PHE A 166 17.11 21.08 2.49
N VAL A 167 17.88 20.84 3.55
CA VAL A 167 17.98 19.54 4.22
C VAL A 167 16.62 19.11 4.82
N ASP A 168 15.91 20.05 5.46
CA ASP A 168 14.57 19.80 6.01
C ASP A 168 13.53 19.50 4.93
N HIS A 169 13.60 20.16 3.77
CA HIS A 169 12.69 19.93 2.64
C HIS A 169 12.88 18.54 2.02
N VAL A 170 14.12 18.13 1.76
CA VAL A 170 14.44 16.78 1.27
C VAL A 170 13.95 15.72 2.25
N LEU A 171 14.09 15.96 3.56
CA LEU A 171 13.58 15.05 4.59
C LEU A 171 12.07 14.91 4.57
N LEU A 172 11.34 16.03 4.44
CA LEU A 172 9.88 16.02 4.41
C LEU A 172 9.36 15.28 3.18
N GLU A 173 10.03 15.43 2.03
CA GLU A 173 9.71 14.71 0.79
C GLU A 173 9.87 13.18 0.97
N VAL A 174 11.01 12.73 1.50
CA VAL A 174 11.25 11.29 1.76
C VAL A 174 10.28 10.74 2.80
N LEU A 175 10.01 11.49 3.88
CA LEU A 175 9.06 11.07 4.90
C LEU A 175 7.65 10.91 4.32
N LEU A 176 7.22 11.85 3.47
CA LEU A 176 5.92 11.83 2.84
C LEU A 176 5.77 10.62 1.91
N ASP A 177 6.80 10.28 1.13
CA ASP A 177 6.82 9.08 0.29
C ASP A 177 6.70 7.79 1.11
N VAL A 178 7.43 7.68 2.22
CA VAL A 178 7.35 6.50 3.09
C VAL A 178 5.97 6.38 3.75
N VAL A 179 5.37 7.50 4.18
CA VAL A 179 4.02 7.54 4.72
C VAL A 179 3.01 7.06 3.66
N VAL A 180 3.12 7.53 2.42
CA VAL A 180 2.25 7.12 1.32
C VAL A 180 2.35 5.61 1.09
N VAL A 181 3.56 5.06 0.93
CA VAL A 181 3.79 3.61 0.72
C VAL A 181 3.19 2.79 1.86
N LEU A 182 3.34 3.25 3.10
CA LEU A 182 2.82 2.54 4.26
C LEU A 182 1.29 2.57 4.33
N VAL A 183 0.66 3.73 4.11
CA VAL A 183 -0.81 3.85 4.09
C VAL A 183 -1.39 2.93 3.03
N VAL A 184 -0.80 2.91 1.83
CA VAL A 184 -1.17 2.02 0.73
C VAL A 184 -1.02 0.55 1.14
N SER A 185 0.11 0.19 1.74
CA SER A 185 0.36 -1.17 2.26
C SER A 185 -0.64 -1.59 3.33
N LEU A 186 -1.03 -0.67 4.22
CA LEU A 186 -2.04 -0.90 5.25
C LEU A 186 -3.40 -1.17 4.61
N PHE A 187 -3.86 -0.32 3.69
CA PHE A 187 -5.14 -0.55 3.00
C PHE A 187 -5.13 -1.88 2.24
N PHE A 188 -4.02 -2.19 1.57
CA PHE A 188 -3.85 -3.48 0.89
C PHE A 188 -3.91 -4.67 1.86
N THR A 189 -3.23 -4.56 3.00
CA THR A 189 -3.21 -5.62 4.02
C THR A 189 -4.58 -5.80 4.65
N LEU A 190 -5.30 -4.72 4.94
CA LEU A 190 -6.66 -4.77 5.49
C LEU A 190 -7.62 -5.40 4.50
N GLU A 191 -7.55 -5.04 3.22
CA GLU A 191 -8.40 -5.67 2.22
C GLU A 191 -8.06 -7.14 2.02
N LEU A 192 -6.77 -7.49 1.95
CA LEU A 192 -6.33 -8.88 1.83
C LEU A 192 -6.79 -9.72 3.03
N LEU A 193 -6.72 -9.15 4.24
CA LEU A 193 -7.26 -9.78 5.44
C LEU A 193 -8.77 -9.95 5.34
N ASN A 194 -9.49 -8.92 4.92
CA ASN A 194 -10.94 -8.95 4.76
C ASN A 194 -11.36 -10.02 3.74
N PHE A 195 -10.60 -10.18 2.66
CA PHE A 195 -10.78 -11.24 1.69
C PHE A 195 -10.60 -12.63 2.30
N MET A 196 -9.45 -12.86 2.94
CA MET A 196 -9.10 -14.16 3.51
C MET A 196 -10.07 -14.56 4.64
N ALA A 197 -10.39 -13.61 5.52
CA ALA A 197 -11.30 -13.83 6.64
C ALA A 197 -12.75 -13.95 6.16
N GLY A 198 -13.22 -13.03 5.32
CA GLY A 198 -14.60 -12.97 4.85
C GLY A 198 -15.00 -14.14 3.96
N ALA A 199 -14.11 -14.59 3.06
CA ALA A 199 -14.46 -15.65 2.12
C ALA A 199 -14.36 -17.06 2.72
N ARG A 200 -13.43 -17.30 3.66
CA ARG A 200 -13.17 -18.65 4.22
C ARG A 200 -13.74 -18.85 5.62
N LEU A 201 -13.55 -17.90 6.53
CA LEU A 201 -14.00 -18.07 7.93
C LEU A 201 -15.50 -17.84 8.06
N ALA A 202 -16.03 -16.78 7.46
CA ALA A 202 -17.46 -16.48 7.57
C ALA A 202 -18.34 -17.55 6.89
N SER A 203 -17.87 -18.09 5.77
CA SER A 203 -18.53 -19.18 5.04
C SER A 203 -18.57 -20.48 5.84
N GLY A 204 -17.39 -20.97 6.27
CA GLY A 204 -17.27 -22.21 7.02
C GLY A 204 -17.99 -22.17 8.37
N LEU A 205 -17.86 -21.06 9.11
CA LEU A 205 -18.54 -20.90 10.41
C LEU A 205 -20.05 -20.76 10.24
N GLY A 206 -20.52 -20.05 9.22
CA GLY A 206 -21.95 -19.94 8.93
C GLY A 206 -22.58 -21.26 8.49
N GLU A 207 -21.83 -22.13 7.80
CA GLU A 207 -22.28 -23.50 7.52
C GLU A 207 -22.31 -24.36 8.78
N PHE A 208 -21.29 -24.26 9.64
CA PHE A 208 -21.25 -24.97 10.92
C PHE A 208 -22.41 -24.57 11.84
N ALA A 209 -22.66 -23.27 12.02
CA ALA A 209 -23.77 -22.78 12.84
C ALA A 209 -25.11 -23.30 12.33
N ARG A 210 -25.37 -23.22 11.01
CA ARG A 210 -26.59 -23.77 10.39
C ARG A 210 -26.72 -25.28 10.59
N GLN A 211 -25.62 -26.04 10.48
CA GLN A 211 -25.63 -27.48 10.71
C GLN A 211 -26.00 -27.81 12.17
N VAL A 212 -25.42 -27.08 13.14
CA VAL A 212 -25.71 -27.25 14.57
C VAL A 212 -27.16 -26.89 14.89
N ASP A 213 -27.68 -25.79 14.33
CA ASP A 213 -29.09 -25.40 14.51
C ASP A 213 -30.06 -26.44 13.93
N ARG A 214 -29.74 -27.03 12.78
CA ARG A 214 -30.51 -28.16 12.20
C ARG A 214 -30.48 -29.39 13.09
N MET A 215 -29.32 -29.77 13.60
CA MET A 215 -29.21 -30.87 14.56
C MET A 215 -30.00 -30.59 15.83
N ARG A 216 -29.99 -29.35 16.32
CA ARG A 216 -30.76 -28.92 17.50
C ARG A 216 -32.27 -28.97 17.25
N SER A 217 -32.72 -28.64 16.04
CA SER A 217 -34.14 -28.76 15.66
C SER A 217 -34.57 -30.20 15.33
N GLY A 218 -33.63 -31.16 15.39
CA GLY A 218 -33.90 -32.58 15.13
C GLY A 218 -33.85 -32.97 13.66
N ASP A 219 -33.36 -32.10 12.78
CA ASP A 219 -33.16 -32.40 11.37
C ASP A 219 -31.77 -33.00 11.13
N PHE A 220 -31.74 -34.31 10.84
CA PHE A 220 -30.55 -35.09 10.52
C PHE A 220 -30.53 -35.51 9.05
N THR A 221 -31.14 -34.75 8.15
CA THR A 221 -31.09 -35.06 6.72
C THR A 221 -29.71 -34.77 6.11
N ALA A 222 -29.21 -35.72 5.30
CA ALA A 222 -27.92 -35.63 4.61
C ALA A 222 -27.96 -34.55 3.52
N THR A 223 -26.87 -33.75 3.44
CA THR A 223 -26.72 -32.68 2.44
C THR A 223 -25.50 -32.92 1.56
N ALA A 224 -25.70 -33.16 0.28
CA ALA A 224 -24.62 -33.23 -0.70
C ALA A 224 -24.16 -31.80 -1.09
N ARG A 225 -23.15 -31.28 -0.40
CA ARG A 225 -22.45 -30.04 -0.81
C ARG A 225 -20.96 -30.29 -0.97
N MET A 226 -20.39 -29.80 -2.09
CA MET A 226 -18.94 -29.72 -2.25
C MET A 226 -18.39 -28.66 -1.28
N ARG A 227 -17.77 -29.11 -0.19
CA ARG A 227 -17.22 -28.24 0.86
C ARG A 227 -15.74 -27.93 0.63
N ALA A 228 -15.31 -26.77 1.13
CA ALA A 228 -13.91 -26.35 1.09
C ALA A 228 -13.00 -27.32 1.84
N ASN A 229 -11.74 -27.44 1.40
CA ASN A 229 -10.79 -28.43 1.90
C ASN A 229 -9.96 -27.90 3.10
N ASP A 230 -10.60 -27.16 4.00
CA ASP A 230 -9.99 -26.51 5.17
C ASP A 230 -10.27 -27.26 6.49
N GLU A 231 -9.74 -26.76 7.61
CA GLU A 231 -9.94 -27.31 8.95
C GLU A 231 -11.43 -27.46 9.32
N ILE A 232 -12.23 -26.44 8.99
CA ILE A 232 -13.68 -26.42 9.26
C ILE A 232 -14.38 -27.45 8.37
N GLY A 233 -13.99 -27.55 7.09
CA GLY A 233 -14.47 -28.57 6.18
C GLY A 233 -14.11 -30.00 6.61
N ARG A 234 -12.97 -30.21 7.29
CA ARG A 234 -12.64 -31.53 7.90
C ARG A 234 -13.58 -31.85 9.06
N LEU A 235 -13.90 -30.88 9.91
CA LEU A 235 -14.84 -31.05 11.02
C LEU A 235 -16.26 -31.34 10.50
N LEU A 236 -16.73 -30.52 9.55
CA LEU A 236 -18.04 -30.67 8.91
C LEU A 236 -18.20 -32.02 8.20
N ARG A 237 -17.14 -32.55 7.58
CA ARG A 237 -17.14 -33.90 7.00
C ARG A 237 -17.34 -35.00 8.05
N ARG A 238 -16.71 -34.89 9.22
CA ARG A 238 -16.92 -35.86 10.31
C ARG A 238 -18.36 -35.83 10.81
N ILE A 239 -18.95 -34.64 10.90
CA ILE A 239 -20.35 -34.44 11.29
C ILE A 239 -21.28 -35.07 10.24
N ASP A 240 -21.04 -34.84 8.96
CA ASP A 240 -21.81 -35.46 7.87
C ASP A 240 -21.69 -36.99 7.89
N SER A 241 -20.49 -37.55 8.05
CA SER A 241 -20.34 -39.00 8.14
C SER A 241 -21.11 -39.61 9.32
N ALA A 242 -21.21 -38.88 10.44
CA ALA A 242 -22.03 -39.31 11.58
C ALA A 242 -23.54 -39.24 11.25
N ILE A 243 -23.98 -38.20 10.54
CA ILE A 243 -25.35 -38.08 10.04
C ILE A 243 -25.67 -39.20 9.04
N ASP A 244 -24.78 -39.49 8.10
CA ASP A 244 -24.97 -40.55 7.11
C ASP A 244 -25.06 -41.93 7.79
N HIS A 245 -24.20 -42.21 8.77
CA HIS A 245 -24.31 -43.42 9.59
C HIS A 245 -25.64 -43.50 10.36
N LEU A 246 -26.15 -42.38 10.87
CA LEU A 246 -27.47 -42.31 11.52
C LEU A 246 -28.60 -42.62 10.52
N ASN A 247 -28.56 -42.02 9.33
CA ASN A 247 -29.56 -42.25 8.28
C ASN A 247 -29.56 -43.70 7.81
N VAL A 248 -28.40 -44.30 7.55
CA VAL A 248 -28.29 -45.71 7.14
C VAL A 248 -28.84 -46.64 8.22
N ARG A 249 -28.53 -46.39 9.50
CA ARG A 249 -29.05 -47.21 10.61
C ARG A 249 -30.56 -47.06 10.76
N TYR A 250 -31.08 -45.85 10.62
CA TYR A 250 -32.52 -45.61 10.68
C TYR A 250 -33.26 -46.29 9.52
N GLU A 251 -32.74 -46.18 8.30
CA GLU A 251 -33.30 -46.82 7.11
C GLU A 251 -33.27 -48.35 7.23
N PHE A 252 -32.16 -48.93 7.71
CA PHE A 252 -32.06 -50.35 7.98
C PHE A 252 -33.09 -50.81 9.03
N LEU A 253 -33.20 -50.11 10.16
CA LEU A 253 -34.15 -50.45 11.22
C LEU A 253 -35.61 -50.34 10.76
N ALA A 254 -35.94 -49.30 10.00
CA ALA A 254 -37.25 -49.10 9.42
C ALA A 254 -37.59 -50.20 8.40
N GLY A 255 -36.63 -50.55 7.53
CA GLY A 255 -36.76 -51.62 6.55
C GLY A 255 -36.95 -52.99 7.20
N GLU A 256 -36.12 -53.34 8.19
CA GLU A 256 -36.22 -54.62 8.92
C GLU A 256 -37.55 -54.75 9.66
N LEU A 257 -38.03 -53.68 10.30
CA LEU A 257 -39.32 -53.67 10.97
C LEU A 257 -40.47 -53.84 9.96
N GLN A 258 -40.39 -53.16 8.82
CA GLN A 258 -41.41 -53.25 7.78
C GLN A 258 -41.45 -54.64 7.12
N ASP A 259 -40.30 -55.30 6.96
CA ASP A 259 -40.21 -56.66 6.43
C ASP A 259 -40.76 -57.71 7.42
N LYS A 260 -40.43 -57.57 8.70
CA LYS A 260 -41.03 -58.39 9.78
C LYS A 260 -42.54 -58.18 9.91
N LEU A 261 -43.04 -56.97 9.70
CA LEU A 261 -44.49 -56.70 9.68
C LEU A 261 -45.21 -57.31 8.49
N ARG A 262 -44.56 -57.38 7.32
CA ARG A 262 -45.14 -58.01 6.12
C ARG A 262 -45.30 -59.52 6.29
N THR A 263 -44.38 -60.16 7.00
CA THR A 263 -44.35 -61.61 7.21
C THR A 263 -45.06 -62.07 8.49
N ALA A 264 -45.34 -61.18 9.45
CA ALA A 264 -45.98 -61.52 10.72
C ALA A 264 -47.53 -61.53 10.65
N THR A 265 -48.12 -62.59 11.21
CA THR A 265 -49.58 -62.76 11.41
C THR A 265 -49.94 -63.03 12.89
N GLY A 266 -51.14 -62.63 13.30
CA GLY A 266 -51.69 -62.87 14.65
C GLY A 266 -50.92 -62.20 15.80
N GLU A 267 -50.63 -62.97 16.86
CA GLU A 267 -49.91 -62.52 18.07
C GLU A 267 -48.55 -61.86 17.80
N ARG A 268 -47.80 -62.32 16.79
CA ARG A 268 -46.49 -61.73 16.46
C ARG A 268 -46.61 -60.30 15.93
N ARG A 269 -47.72 -59.98 15.26
CA ARG A 269 -47.98 -58.62 14.78
C ARG A 269 -48.40 -57.69 15.92
N GLU A 270 -49.16 -58.21 16.88
CA GLU A 270 -49.46 -57.51 18.15
C GLU A 270 -48.17 -57.20 18.93
N ALA A 271 -47.25 -58.17 19.05
CA ALA A 271 -45.98 -58.00 19.75
C ALA A 271 -45.04 -56.95 19.11
N LEU A 272 -45.19 -56.66 17.81
CA LEU A 272 -44.41 -55.64 17.10
C LEU A 272 -44.99 -54.22 17.20
N LYS A 273 -46.24 -54.04 17.64
CA LYS A 273 -46.89 -52.73 17.79
C LYS A 273 -46.05 -51.71 18.60
N PRO A 274 -45.42 -52.06 19.74
CA PRO A 274 -44.61 -51.11 20.51
C PRO A 274 -43.40 -50.60 19.72
N ALA A 275 -42.77 -51.46 18.91
CA ALA A 275 -41.63 -51.09 18.08
C ALA A 275 -42.04 -50.13 16.95
N VAL A 276 -43.21 -50.35 16.34
CA VAL A 276 -43.77 -49.44 15.32
C VAL A 276 -44.06 -48.07 15.92
N GLN A 277 -44.69 -48.03 17.09
CA GLN A 277 -44.99 -46.78 17.79
C GLN A 277 -43.71 -46.03 18.18
N ALA A 278 -42.67 -46.74 18.64
CA ALA A 278 -41.38 -46.13 18.95
C ALA A 278 -40.72 -45.54 17.69
N LEU A 279 -40.76 -46.26 16.56
CA LEU A 279 -40.19 -45.78 15.30
C LEU A 279 -40.95 -44.55 14.76
N GLU A 280 -42.29 -44.55 14.85
CA GLU A 280 -43.11 -43.38 14.52
C GLU A 280 -42.84 -42.18 15.42
N GLN A 281 -42.63 -42.39 16.72
CA GLN A 281 -42.26 -41.31 17.64
C GLN A 281 -40.90 -40.70 17.28
N ILE A 282 -39.93 -41.54 16.91
CA ILE A 282 -38.61 -41.10 16.43
C ILE A 282 -38.78 -40.30 15.13
N GLY A 283 -39.53 -40.80 14.15
CA GLY A 283 -39.79 -40.10 12.88
C GLY A 283 -40.63 -38.83 13.01
N LYS A 284 -41.42 -38.68 14.07
CA LYS A 284 -42.14 -37.43 14.40
C LYS A 284 -41.24 -36.37 15.03
N ARG A 285 -40.26 -36.79 15.83
CA ARG A 285 -39.35 -35.89 16.55
C ARG A 285 -38.12 -35.51 15.72
N PHE A 286 -37.67 -36.42 14.85
CA PHE A 286 -36.44 -36.28 14.10
C PHE A 286 -36.69 -36.54 12.62
N ARG A 287 -36.05 -35.75 11.75
CA ARG A 287 -36.12 -35.93 10.29
C ARG A 287 -34.85 -36.62 9.80
N PHE A 288 -35.03 -37.71 9.06
CA PHE A 288 -33.97 -38.53 8.46
C PHE A 288 -34.18 -38.62 6.94
N GLY A 289 -33.12 -38.89 6.18
CA GLY A 289 -33.14 -39.00 4.71
C GLY A 289 -32.23 -37.99 4.03
N SER A 290 -32.45 -37.73 2.73
CA SER A 290 -31.70 -36.76 1.95
C SER A 290 -32.51 -35.47 1.73
N ALA A 291 -31.90 -34.32 2.00
CA ALA A 291 -32.51 -33.03 1.68
C ALA A 291 -32.17 -32.64 0.23
N SER A 292 -33.17 -32.23 -0.53
CA SER A 292 -32.97 -31.61 -1.85
C SER A 292 -32.23 -30.28 -1.68
N GLN A 293 -31.29 -30.03 -2.58
CA GLN A 293 -30.26 -29.00 -2.47
C GLN A 293 -30.87 -27.59 -2.49
N GLN A 294 -31.11 -26.99 -1.32
CA GLN A 294 -31.52 -25.58 -1.21
C GLN A 294 -30.28 -24.69 -1.39
N GLN A 295 -30.28 -23.90 -2.46
CA GLN A 295 -29.18 -23.01 -2.88
C GLN A 295 -29.12 -21.74 -2.02
N ASP A 296 -28.59 -21.82 -0.80
CA ASP A 296 -28.17 -20.62 -0.05
C ASP A 296 -26.78 -20.18 -0.55
N GLY A 297 -26.75 -19.44 -1.66
CA GLY A 297 -25.51 -19.02 -2.35
C GLY A 297 -25.28 -17.52 -2.49
N ASP A 298 -26.11 -16.67 -1.86
CA ASP A 298 -26.20 -15.24 -2.25
C ASP A 298 -25.25 -14.29 -1.52
N GLU A 299 -25.16 -14.30 -0.18
CA GLU A 299 -24.33 -13.31 0.53
C GLU A 299 -22.81 -13.57 0.40
N MET A 300 -22.43 -14.84 0.23
CA MET A 300 -21.03 -15.29 0.31
C MET A 300 -20.22 -15.03 -0.97
N ASN A 301 -20.91 -14.79 -2.10
CA ASN A 301 -20.27 -14.56 -3.38
C ASN A 301 -19.95 -13.07 -3.65
N LEU A 302 -20.65 -12.12 -3.02
CA LEU A 302 -20.31 -10.69 -3.14
C LEU A 302 -18.96 -10.35 -2.49
N ASN A 303 -18.63 -10.95 -1.33
CA ASN A 303 -17.32 -10.74 -0.71
C ASN A 303 -16.14 -11.27 -1.56
N ARG A 304 -16.38 -12.18 -2.52
CA ARG A 304 -15.33 -12.77 -3.34
C ARG A 304 -14.85 -11.84 -4.46
N ILE A 305 -15.68 -10.89 -4.90
CA ILE A 305 -15.32 -9.93 -5.94
C ILE A 305 -14.61 -8.68 -5.40
N ARG A 306 -14.75 -8.39 -4.09
CA ARG A 306 -14.27 -7.15 -3.48
C ARG A 306 -12.75 -6.98 -3.55
N ALA A 307 -12.00 -8.01 -3.17
CA ALA A 307 -10.55 -7.91 -3.10
C ALA A 307 -9.87 -7.84 -4.47
N PRO A 308 -10.29 -8.62 -5.50
CA PRO A 308 -9.83 -8.40 -6.86
C PRO A 308 -10.15 -6.98 -7.37
N LEU A 309 -11.35 -6.45 -7.09
CA LEU A 309 -11.74 -5.09 -7.45
C LEU A 309 -10.90 -4.04 -6.74
N PHE A 310 -10.67 -4.19 -5.44
CA PHE A 310 -9.85 -3.27 -4.66
C PHE A 310 -8.39 -3.30 -5.13
N ALA A 311 -7.79 -4.48 -5.30
CA ALA A 311 -6.41 -4.58 -5.79
C ALA A 311 -6.25 -3.94 -7.18
N PHE A 312 -7.28 -4.09 -8.02
CA PHE A 312 -7.34 -3.46 -9.33
C PHE A 312 -7.46 -1.93 -9.25
N ILE A 313 -8.41 -1.40 -8.47
CA ILE A 313 -8.61 0.04 -8.27
C ILE A 313 -7.39 0.68 -7.61
N LEU A 314 -6.79 0.02 -6.60
CA LEU A 314 -5.60 0.51 -5.93
C LEU A 314 -4.42 0.64 -6.90
N ALA A 315 -4.18 -0.37 -7.74
CA ALA A 315 -3.12 -0.32 -8.74
C ALA A 315 -3.33 0.84 -9.73
N GLU A 316 -4.58 1.11 -10.11
CA GLU A 316 -4.92 2.23 -10.99
C GLU A 316 -4.71 3.59 -10.32
N GLU A 317 -5.28 3.80 -9.14
CA GLU A 317 -5.21 5.08 -8.43
C GLU A 317 -3.78 5.44 -8.03
N LEU A 318 -2.95 4.43 -7.68
CA LEU A 318 -1.50 4.62 -7.51
C LEU A 318 -0.84 5.13 -8.78
N THR A 319 -1.17 4.58 -9.93
CA THR A 319 -0.58 5.02 -11.20
C THR A 319 -1.01 6.46 -11.54
N ARG A 320 -2.21 6.86 -11.11
CA ARG A 320 -2.77 8.19 -11.38
C ARG A 320 -2.07 9.31 -10.59
N SER A 321 -1.58 9.05 -9.38
CA SER A 321 -0.87 10.07 -8.58
C SER A 321 0.49 10.47 -9.15
N TYR A 322 1.19 9.55 -9.82
CA TYR A 322 2.53 9.82 -10.38
C TYR A 322 2.52 10.35 -11.81
N LEU A 323 1.38 10.23 -12.51
CA LEU A 323 1.26 10.56 -13.94
C LEU A 323 1.53 12.04 -14.25
N PRO A 324 1.04 13.03 -13.48
CA PRO A 324 1.31 14.44 -13.76
C PRO A 324 2.80 14.79 -13.70
N THR A 325 3.51 14.28 -12.69
CA THR A 325 4.96 14.48 -12.51
C THR A 325 5.74 13.88 -13.68
N TYR A 326 5.39 12.67 -14.10
CA TYR A 326 6.02 11.99 -15.24
C TYR A 326 5.79 12.73 -16.57
N VAL A 327 4.56 13.23 -16.81
CA VAL A 327 4.24 14.01 -18.02
C VAL A 327 4.99 15.35 -18.03
N ASN A 328 5.17 15.98 -16.87
CA ASN A 328 5.91 17.24 -16.74
C ASN A 328 7.37 17.09 -17.21
N GLN A 329 8.00 15.94 -16.93
CA GLN A 329 9.37 15.63 -17.39
C GLN A 329 9.47 15.36 -18.90
N LEU A 330 8.35 14.99 -19.54
CA LEU A 330 8.26 14.66 -20.97
C LEU A 330 7.62 15.78 -21.80
N LEU A 331 7.39 16.96 -21.22
CA LEU A 331 6.75 18.08 -21.90
C LEU A 331 7.59 18.55 -23.09
N VAL A 332 7.13 18.19 -24.28
CA VAL A 332 7.52 18.87 -25.52
C VAL A 332 6.53 20.02 -25.71
N ALA A 333 7.03 21.25 -25.83
CA ALA A 333 6.18 22.42 -26.03
C ALA A 333 5.38 22.27 -27.34
N ILE A 334 4.06 22.12 -27.22
CA ILE A 334 3.15 22.08 -28.38
C ILE A 334 2.68 23.51 -28.66
N PRO A 335 2.88 24.04 -29.88
CA PRO A 335 2.43 25.38 -30.23
C PRO A 335 0.91 25.53 -30.01
N GLY A 336 0.52 26.53 -29.22
CA GLY A 336 -0.90 26.89 -29.01
C GLY A 336 -1.64 26.13 -27.90
N ILE A 337 -1.00 25.19 -27.20
CA ILE A 337 -1.61 24.48 -26.06
C ILE A 337 -0.89 24.85 -24.77
N SER A 338 -1.65 25.19 -23.72
CA SER A 338 -1.05 25.48 -22.41
C SER A 338 -0.46 24.20 -21.80
N PRO A 339 0.70 24.27 -21.12
CA PRO A 339 1.32 23.11 -20.48
C PRO A 339 0.39 22.38 -19.50
N GLN A 340 -0.51 23.12 -18.85
CA GLN A 340 -1.53 22.60 -17.94
C GLN A 340 -2.53 21.67 -18.65
N VAL A 341 -2.93 22.00 -19.87
CA VAL A 341 -3.85 21.17 -20.67
C VAL A 341 -3.14 19.90 -21.14
N VAL A 342 -1.85 19.99 -21.50
CA VAL A 342 -1.05 18.81 -21.90
C VAL A 342 -0.90 17.82 -20.74
N ILE A 343 -0.68 18.30 -19.52
CA ILE A 343 -0.60 17.47 -18.31
C ILE A 343 -1.93 16.73 -18.03
N GLY A 344 -3.08 17.37 -18.28
CA GLY A 344 -4.40 16.78 -18.07
C GLY A 344 -4.88 15.83 -19.17
N LEU A 345 -4.30 15.91 -20.37
CA LEU A 345 -4.77 15.20 -21.58
C LEU A 345 -4.82 13.67 -21.42
N PRO A 346 -3.82 12.99 -20.81
CA PRO A 346 -3.89 11.54 -20.61
C PRO A 346 -5.04 11.11 -19.68
N ILE A 347 -5.34 11.91 -18.65
CA ILE A 347 -6.44 11.64 -17.70
C ILE A 347 -7.78 11.83 -18.41
N MET A 348 -7.92 12.91 -19.19
CA MET A 348 -9.12 13.17 -19.98
C MET A 348 -9.38 12.06 -21.00
N LEU A 349 -8.33 11.63 -21.73
CA LEU A 349 -8.44 10.55 -22.70
C LEU A 349 -8.82 9.22 -22.03
N PHE A 350 -8.23 8.91 -20.88
CA PHE A 350 -8.59 7.73 -20.09
C PHE A 350 -10.07 7.75 -19.68
N MET A 351 -10.53 8.86 -19.08
CA MET A 351 -11.94 9.02 -18.67
C MET A 351 -12.90 8.94 -19.85
N LEU A 352 -12.52 9.49 -21.01
CA LEU A 352 -13.30 9.42 -22.24
C LEU A 352 -13.43 7.98 -22.76
N ILE A 353 -12.32 7.23 -22.82
CA ILE A 353 -12.30 5.82 -23.24
C ILE A 353 -13.16 4.97 -22.29
N VAL A 354 -13.05 5.20 -20.98
CA VAL A 354 -13.86 4.53 -19.97
C VAL A 354 -15.35 4.82 -20.18
N ALA A 355 -15.74 6.10 -20.30
CA ALA A 355 -17.13 6.51 -20.44
C ALA A 355 -17.77 5.93 -21.71
N ILE A 356 -17.02 5.88 -22.82
CA ILE A 356 -17.50 5.29 -24.08
C ILE A 356 -17.52 3.77 -23.98
N GLY A 357 -16.54 3.14 -23.34
CA GLY A 357 -16.44 1.68 -23.24
C GLY A 357 -17.51 1.04 -22.37
N GLN A 358 -17.93 1.71 -21.30
CA GLN A 358 -18.91 1.22 -20.32
C GLN A 358 -20.20 0.64 -20.93
N PRO A 359 -20.95 1.34 -21.80
CA PRO A 359 -22.21 0.81 -22.36
C PRO A 359 -22.01 -0.41 -23.25
N TYR A 360 -20.94 -0.45 -24.06
CA TYR A 360 -20.71 -1.56 -24.99
C TYR A 360 -20.18 -2.81 -24.29
N LEU A 361 -19.30 -2.63 -23.29
CA LEU A 361 -18.62 -3.73 -22.62
C LEU A 361 -19.52 -4.45 -21.61
N GLY A 362 -20.56 -3.80 -21.10
CA GLY A 362 -21.62 -4.47 -20.35
C GLY A 362 -22.32 -5.54 -21.18
N SER A 363 -22.80 -5.14 -22.35
CA SER A 363 -23.52 -6.04 -23.26
C SER A 363 -22.64 -7.18 -23.82
N TRP A 364 -21.33 -6.93 -23.98
CA TRP A 364 -20.37 -7.93 -24.44
C TRP A 364 -19.96 -8.90 -23.32
N SER A 365 -19.79 -8.39 -22.09
CA SER A 365 -19.48 -9.22 -20.91
C SER A 365 -20.59 -10.24 -20.62
N GLU A 366 -21.86 -9.90 -20.88
CA GLU A 366 -22.99 -10.82 -20.73
C GLU A 366 -22.93 -11.99 -21.73
N ARG A 367 -22.33 -11.79 -22.90
CA ARG A 367 -22.30 -12.79 -23.99
C ARG A 367 -21.12 -13.76 -23.92
N VAL A 368 -19.96 -13.34 -23.40
CA VAL A 368 -18.69 -14.08 -23.54
C VAL A 368 -18.23 -14.81 -22.26
N GLY A 369 -18.66 -14.37 -21.08
CA GLY A 369 -18.17 -14.94 -19.81
C GLY A 369 -16.77 -14.42 -19.41
N ARG A 370 -16.52 -14.31 -18.09
CA ARG A 370 -15.63 -13.29 -17.47
C ARG A 370 -14.20 -13.75 -17.07
N ARG A 371 -13.39 -14.44 -17.91
CA ARG A 371 -12.20 -15.18 -17.38
C ARG A 371 -10.78 -15.08 -17.99
N THR A 372 -10.41 -14.22 -18.94
CA THR A 372 -9.06 -14.35 -19.58
C THR A 372 -8.38 -13.07 -20.09
N ALA A 373 -7.11 -12.79 -19.71
CA ALA A 373 -5.96 -12.34 -20.58
C ALA A 373 -4.69 -11.77 -19.84
N PHE A 374 -3.47 -11.97 -20.40
CA PHE A 374 -2.10 -11.47 -19.99
C PHE A 374 -1.14 -11.28 -21.23
N ALA A 375 -0.17 -10.32 -21.28
CA ALA A 375 1.06 -10.33 -22.17
C ALA A 375 2.24 -9.31 -21.92
N PHE A 376 3.11 -9.01 -22.93
CA PHE A 376 4.61 -9.01 -22.94
C PHE A 376 5.47 -7.90 -23.70
N ASN A 377 4.99 -6.91 -24.46
CA ASN A 377 5.81 -5.87 -25.20
C ASN A 377 5.27 -4.39 -25.19
N LEU A 378 5.77 -3.38 -25.96
CA LEU A 378 5.33 -1.94 -25.93
C LEU A 378 4.09 -1.62 -26.78
N TYR A 379 4.00 -2.12 -28.01
CA TYR A 379 2.71 -2.17 -28.72
C TYR A 379 1.73 -3.05 -27.95
N ASP A 380 2.26 -4.08 -27.32
CA ASP A 380 1.56 -4.83 -26.31
C ASP A 380 1.22 -3.96 -25.10
N LEU A 381 2.04 -3.00 -24.65
CA LEU A 381 1.75 -2.16 -23.49
C LEU A 381 0.62 -1.20 -23.82
N LEU A 382 0.58 -0.63 -25.02
CA LEU A 382 -0.56 0.14 -25.51
C LEU A 382 -1.80 -0.74 -25.71
N LEU A 383 -1.61 -1.96 -26.24
CA LEU A 383 -2.67 -2.96 -26.38
C LEU A 383 -3.19 -3.40 -25.02
N TRP A 384 -2.35 -3.70 -24.03
CA TRP A 384 -2.61 -4.08 -22.63
C TRP A 384 -3.18 -2.94 -21.85
N ARG A 385 -2.81 -1.70 -22.16
CA ARG A 385 -3.38 -0.51 -21.51
C ARG A 385 -4.77 -0.23 -22.07
N ALA A 386 -4.99 -0.43 -23.37
CA ALA A 386 -6.32 -0.48 -23.98
C ALA A 386 -7.12 -1.71 -23.51
N LEU A 387 -6.48 -2.86 -23.33
CA LEU A 387 -7.07 -4.10 -22.81
C LEU A 387 -7.35 -4.00 -21.32
N CYS A 388 -6.57 -3.21 -20.56
CA CYS A 388 -6.79 -2.86 -19.17
C CYS A 388 -7.91 -1.84 -19.06
N ALA A 389 -8.07 -0.91 -20.00
CA ALA A 389 -9.25 -0.04 -20.07
C ALA A 389 -10.52 -0.83 -20.45
N LEU A 390 -10.38 -1.82 -21.34
CA LEU A 390 -11.43 -2.80 -21.67
C LEU A 390 -11.75 -3.69 -20.48
N GLY A 391 -10.73 -4.19 -19.79
CA GLY A 391 -10.83 -4.99 -18.57
C GLY A 391 -11.40 -4.20 -17.40
N TYR A 392 -11.03 -2.92 -17.27
CA TYR A 392 -11.59 -1.94 -16.36
C TYR A 392 -13.09 -1.86 -16.55
N ALA A 393 -13.52 -1.52 -17.78
CA ALA A 393 -14.92 -1.35 -18.07
C ALA A 393 -15.68 -2.69 -17.97
N MET A 394 -15.05 -3.81 -18.33
CA MET A 394 -15.66 -5.13 -18.21
C MET A 394 -15.82 -5.58 -16.76
N VAL A 395 -14.81 -5.42 -15.91
CA VAL A 395 -14.86 -5.78 -14.48
C VAL A 395 -15.80 -4.85 -13.72
N PHE A 396 -15.74 -3.54 -14.00
CA PHE A 396 -16.59 -2.54 -13.38
C PHE A 396 -18.07 -2.76 -13.75
N VAL A 397 -18.37 -2.97 -15.03
CA VAL A 397 -19.75 -3.24 -15.47
C VAL A 397 -20.20 -4.65 -15.08
N ALA A 398 -19.31 -5.65 -15.07
CA ALA A 398 -19.60 -6.97 -14.55
C ALA A 398 -19.96 -6.95 -13.06
N ALA A 399 -19.28 -6.12 -12.27
CA ALA A 399 -19.56 -5.92 -10.85
C ALA A 399 -20.89 -5.17 -10.64
N GLN A 400 -21.14 -4.10 -11.39
CA GLN A 400 -22.42 -3.37 -11.35
C GLN A 400 -23.61 -4.24 -11.76
N GLY A 401 -23.48 -4.99 -12.87
CA GLY A 401 -24.49 -5.94 -13.34
C GLY A 401 -24.73 -7.05 -12.33
N TYR A 402 -23.67 -7.60 -11.74
CA TYR A 402 -23.79 -8.63 -10.71
C TYR A 402 -24.54 -8.15 -9.45
N VAL A 403 -24.30 -6.90 -9.03
CA VAL A 403 -25.04 -6.29 -7.91
C VAL A 403 -26.50 -6.02 -8.30
N LEU A 404 -26.76 -5.52 -9.51
CA LEU A 404 -28.12 -5.25 -10.02
C LEU A 404 -28.99 -6.50 -10.16
N ASP A 405 -28.39 -7.61 -10.60
CA ASP A 405 -29.09 -8.89 -10.81
C ASP A 405 -29.43 -9.60 -9.49
N ARG A 406 -28.69 -9.30 -8.42
CA ARG A 406 -28.80 -9.95 -7.11
C ARG A 406 -29.41 -9.06 -6.02
N THR A 407 -29.79 -7.82 -6.33
CA THR A 407 -30.44 -6.90 -5.39
C THR A 407 -31.86 -6.51 -5.82
N GLY A 408 -32.84 -6.74 -4.95
CA GLY A 408 -34.23 -6.29 -5.14
C GLY A 408 -34.44 -4.80 -4.84
N GLN A 409 -35.61 -4.25 -5.17
CA GLN A 409 -35.94 -2.81 -5.03
C GLN A 409 -35.69 -2.24 -3.63
N GLN A 410 -35.80 -3.04 -2.56
CA GLN A 410 -35.58 -2.60 -1.18
C GLN A 410 -34.11 -2.54 -0.75
N ASN A 411 -33.19 -3.32 -1.37
CA ASN A 411 -31.79 -3.43 -0.96
C ASN A 411 -30.78 -2.85 -1.97
N ARG A 412 -31.26 -2.32 -3.12
CA ARG A 412 -30.40 -1.73 -4.17
C ARG A 412 -29.49 -0.62 -3.67
N ALA A 413 -30.03 0.33 -2.89
CA ALA A 413 -29.24 1.44 -2.36
C ALA A 413 -28.11 0.96 -1.44
N GLN A 414 -28.37 -0.10 -0.66
CA GLN A 414 -27.38 -0.70 0.24
C GLN A 414 -26.31 -1.50 -0.53
N GLY A 415 -26.71 -2.21 -1.60
CA GLY A 415 -25.78 -2.91 -2.50
C GLY A 415 -24.86 -1.97 -3.28
N PHE A 416 -25.36 -0.81 -3.71
CA PHE A 416 -24.53 0.24 -4.34
C PHE A 416 -23.65 0.99 -3.32
N ALA A 417 -24.13 1.20 -2.09
CA ALA A 417 -23.31 1.80 -1.02
C ALA A 417 -22.11 0.90 -0.64
N LEU A 418 -22.29 -0.42 -0.67
CA LEU A 418 -21.21 -1.42 -0.48
C LEU A 418 -20.27 -1.57 -1.69
N PHE A 419 -20.64 -1.05 -2.86
CA PHE A 419 -19.83 -1.04 -4.09
C PHE A 419 -18.87 0.15 -4.14
N ILE A 420 -19.23 1.26 -3.50
CA ILE A 420 -18.50 2.54 -3.55
C ILE A 420 -17.70 2.80 -2.25
N GLY A 421 -18.07 2.15 -1.14
CA GLY A 421 -17.35 2.21 0.14
C GLY A 421 -16.53 0.96 0.43
#